data_AF-A0A2N2AJK6-F1
#
_entry.id   AF-A0A2N2AJK6-F1
#
_cell.length_a   1.000
_cell.length_b   1.000
_cell.length_c   1.000
_cell.angle_alpha   90.00
_cell.angle_beta   90.00
_cell.angle_gamma   90.00
#
_symmetry.space_group_name_H-M   'P 1'
#
loop_
_entity.id
_entity.type
_entity.pdbx_description
1 polymer ?
#
loop_
_entity_poly.entity_id
_entity_poly.type
_entity_poly.pdbx_seq_one_letter_code
_entity_poly.pdbx_strand_id
1 'polypeptide(L)'
;MMGHSREQAQTTVQRTGEAGSVLDRIVKSVATITDMSNQIATAAEEQSHVAEEMDRSITSIAGVAEQTTRVAGETMEATQDIHEHMDQLRALVARFRTSVKGADLSAAKTAHLAWKGKLRSYLDGKGSLTREQAVSHKDCVLGKWYYSEGMQKYGNMAEMRQLEQPHAELHKLIRSIIELREGGKRAEAEQEYLKIEPLSRQIVQMLGIIEQKSTAS
;
A
#
# COMPACT_ATOMS: atom_id res chain seq x y z
N MET A 1 3.80 90.64 46.37
CA MET A 1 3.84 90.35 44.92
C MET A 1 5.17 89.74 44.45
N MET A 2 6.35 90.23 44.84
CA MET A 2 7.62 89.73 44.28
C MET A 2 8.03 88.29 44.69
N GLY A 3 7.68 87.82 45.89
CA GLY A 3 7.97 86.43 46.31
C GLY A 3 7.24 85.37 45.46
N HIS A 4 5.96 85.62 45.16
CA HIS A 4 5.12 84.72 44.37
C HIS A 4 5.58 84.62 42.91
N SER A 5 5.99 85.75 42.31
CA SER A 5 6.54 85.77 40.94
C SER A 5 7.84 84.97 40.82
N ARG A 6 8.69 84.99 41.86
CA ARG A 6 9.96 84.24 41.87
C ARG A 6 9.72 82.73 42.04
N GLU A 7 8.82 82.35 42.95
CA GLU A 7 8.42 80.96 43.15
C GLU A 7 7.83 80.37 41.87
N GLN A 8 6.92 81.10 41.22
CA GLN A 8 6.29 80.67 39.97
C GLN A 8 7.29 80.58 38.79
N ALA A 9 8.29 81.46 38.74
CA ALA A 9 9.38 81.35 37.77
C ALA A 9 10.23 80.08 38.02
N GLN A 10 10.54 79.75 39.28
CA GLN A 10 11.23 78.50 39.63
C GLN A 10 10.42 77.26 39.25
N THR A 11 9.11 77.25 39.53
CA THR A 11 8.23 76.13 39.13
C THR A 11 8.18 75.98 37.61
N THR A 12 8.19 77.10 36.87
CA THR A 12 8.18 77.10 35.41
C THR A 12 9.49 76.51 34.86
N VAL A 13 10.63 76.89 35.41
CA VAL A 13 11.94 76.32 35.03
C VAL A 13 11.97 74.81 35.32
N GLN A 14 11.49 74.38 36.49
CA GLN A 14 11.45 72.96 36.85
C GLN A 14 10.55 72.16 35.89
N ARG A 15 9.33 72.63 35.63
CA ARG A 15 8.41 71.99 34.67
C ARG A 15 8.98 71.94 33.26
N THR A 16 9.72 72.96 32.86
CA THR A 16 10.41 72.99 31.56
C THR A 16 11.51 71.92 31.49
N GLY A 17 12.27 71.73 32.58
CA GLY A 17 13.26 70.65 32.68
C GLY A 17 12.63 69.27 32.64
N GLU A 18 11.52 69.06 33.34
CA GLU A 18 10.75 67.81 33.32
C GLU A 18 10.20 67.51 31.92
N ALA A 19 9.62 68.50 31.24
CA ALA A 19 9.17 68.39 29.86
C ALA A 19 10.32 68.02 28.90
N GLY A 20 11.50 68.61 29.09
CA GLY A 20 12.71 68.27 28.33
C GLY A 20 13.13 66.81 28.51
N SER A 21 13.08 66.28 29.74
CA SER A 21 13.35 64.86 30.03
C SER A 21 12.36 63.91 29.37
N VAL A 22 11.07 64.29 29.31
CA VAL A 22 10.03 63.50 28.63
C VAL A 22 10.26 63.50 27.11
N LEU A 23 10.58 64.65 26.52
CA LEU A 23 10.90 64.75 25.09
C LEU A 23 12.14 63.91 24.73
N ASP A 24 13.19 63.93 25.55
CA ASP A 24 14.39 63.08 25.34
C ASP A 24 14.04 61.59 25.35
N ARG A 25 13.16 61.17 26.26
CA ARG A 25 12.62 59.79 26.28
C ARG A 25 11.83 59.47 25.02
N ILE A 26 10.97 60.37 24.55
CA ILE A 26 10.21 60.18 23.30
C ILE A 26 11.16 60.03 22.10
N VAL A 27 12.17 60.89 21.99
CA VAL A 27 13.17 60.83 20.90
C VAL A 27 13.89 59.47 20.91
N LYS A 28 14.30 58.98 22.08
CA LYS A 28 14.92 57.65 22.22
C LYS A 28 13.97 56.52 21.82
N SER A 29 12.72 56.55 22.26
CA SER A 29 11.72 55.55 21.88
C SER A 29 11.43 55.56 20.38
N VAL A 30 11.34 56.73 19.76
CA VAL A 30 11.17 56.85 18.30
C VAL A 30 12.39 56.27 17.57
N ALA A 31 13.61 56.52 18.05
CA ALA A 31 14.81 55.92 17.47
C ALA A 31 14.77 54.38 17.54
N THR A 32 14.34 53.81 18.67
CA THR A 32 14.16 52.35 18.81
C THR A 32 13.08 51.81 17.86
N ILE A 33 11.95 52.51 17.70
CA ILE A 33 10.88 52.12 16.78
C ILE A 33 11.39 52.13 15.32
N THR A 34 12.18 53.14 14.95
CA THR A 34 12.78 53.21 13.61
C THR A 34 13.75 52.05 13.36
N ASP A 35 14.59 51.71 14.34
CA ASP A 35 15.51 50.57 14.23
C ASP A 35 14.74 49.25 14.07
N MET A 36 13.71 49.02 14.88
CA MET A 36 12.83 47.86 14.74
C MET A 36 12.12 47.85 13.38
N SER A 37 11.68 49.00 12.87
CA SER A 37 11.01 49.09 11.57
C SER A 37 11.94 48.68 10.42
N ASN A 38 13.22 49.03 10.51
CA ASN A 38 14.23 48.58 9.55
C ASN A 38 14.44 47.06 9.64
N GLN A 39 14.52 46.49 10.85
CA GLN A 39 14.65 45.04 11.02
C GLN A 39 13.42 44.28 10.49
N ILE A 40 12.21 44.81 10.71
CA ILE A 40 10.97 44.24 10.16
C ILE A 40 11.00 44.26 8.64
N ALA A 41 11.50 45.34 8.02
CA ALA A 41 11.63 45.42 6.57
C ALA A 41 12.59 44.35 6.03
N THR A 42 13.77 44.19 6.64
CA THR A 42 14.72 43.13 6.28
C THR A 42 14.12 41.73 6.47
N ALA A 43 13.43 41.48 7.58
CA ALA A 43 12.76 40.21 7.83
C ALA A 43 11.64 39.94 6.80
N ALA A 44 10.91 40.96 6.36
CA ALA A 44 9.89 40.84 5.31
C ALA A 44 10.50 40.52 3.93
N GLU A 45 11.68 41.08 3.62
CA GLU A 45 12.44 40.73 2.41
C GLU A 45 12.90 39.27 2.45
N GLU A 46 13.46 38.81 3.58
CA GLU A 46 13.85 37.40 3.77
C GLU A 46 12.65 36.45 3.67
N GLN A 47 11.52 36.80 4.30
CA GLN A 47 10.28 36.02 4.19
C GLN A 47 9.76 35.93 2.76
N SER A 48 9.89 37.01 1.98
CA SER A 48 9.49 37.01 0.56
C SER A 48 10.35 36.03 -0.25
N HIS A 49 11.67 36.02 0.00
CA HIS A 49 12.57 35.05 -0.63
C HIS A 49 12.22 33.60 -0.26
N VAL A 50 11.95 33.34 1.02
CA VAL A 50 11.54 32.00 1.48
C VAL A 50 10.21 31.58 0.83
N ALA A 51 9.26 32.50 0.66
CA ALA A 51 7.99 32.21 -0.02
C ALA A 51 8.19 31.82 -1.49
N GLU A 52 9.09 32.50 -2.21
CA GLU A 52 9.45 32.15 -3.60
C GLU A 52 10.15 30.78 -3.71
N GLU A 53 10.99 30.42 -2.73
CA GLU A 53 11.60 29.10 -2.67
C GLU A 53 10.58 28.00 -2.34
N MET A 54 9.61 28.29 -1.46
CA MET A 54 8.49 27.38 -1.18
C MET A 54 7.65 27.14 -2.42
N ASP A 55 7.30 28.19 -3.18
CA ASP A 55 6.49 28.07 -4.40
C ASP A 55 7.20 27.22 -5.48
N ARG A 56 8.51 27.46 -5.68
CA ARG A 56 9.35 26.62 -6.54
C ARG A 56 9.40 25.17 -6.08
N SER A 57 9.51 24.95 -4.78
CA SER A 57 9.53 23.60 -4.18
C SER A 57 8.20 22.88 -4.37
N ILE A 58 7.07 23.57 -4.18
CA ILE A 58 5.72 23.01 -4.38
C ILE A 58 5.53 22.60 -5.84
N THR A 59 5.93 23.45 -6.79
CA THR A 59 5.86 23.15 -8.22
C THR A 59 6.71 21.92 -8.58
N SER A 60 7.92 21.81 -8.02
CA SER A 60 8.79 20.65 -8.22
C SER A 60 8.17 19.36 -7.65
N ILE A 61 7.63 19.42 -6.43
CA ILE A 61 6.95 18.28 -5.79
C ILE A 61 5.76 17.82 -6.63
N ALA A 62 4.96 18.75 -7.16
CA ALA A 62 3.84 18.43 -8.04
C ALA A 62 4.30 17.67 -9.30
N GLY A 63 5.38 18.13 -9.94
CA GLY A 63 5.97 17.45 -11.11
C GLY A 63 6.48 16.03 -10.79
N VAL A 64 7.15 15.84 -9.65
CA VAL A 64 7.60 14.52 -9.20
C VAL A 64 6.41 13.59 -8.92
N ALA A 65 5.33 14.10 -8.34
CA ALA A 65 4.12 13.32 -8.08
C ALA A 65 3.42 12.87 -9.37
N GLU A 66 3.35 13.74 -10.38
CA GLU A 66 2.84 13.40 -11.72
C GLU A 66 3.71 12.34 -12.38
N GLN A 67 5.03 12.51 -12.37
CA GLN A 67 5.98 11.53 -12.90
C GLN A 67 5.84 10.16 -12.21
N THR A 68 5.68 10.17 -10.88
CA THR A 68 5.49 8.95 -10.09
C THR A 68 4.23 8.21 -10.51
N THR A 69 3.12 8.94 -10.74
CA THR A 69 1.86 8.37 -11.21
C THR A 69 2.01 7.74 -12.59
N ARG A 70 2.72 8.41 -13.51
CA ARG A 70 3.02 7.87 -14.85
C ARG A 70 3.84 6.58 -14.77
N VAL A 71 4.95 6.59 -14.02
CA VAL A 71 5.83 5.42 -13.87
C VAL A 71 5.11 4.24 -13.21
N ALA A 72 4.21 4.51 -12.24
CA ALA A 72 3.36 3.47 -11.66
C ALA A 72 2.44 2.83 -12.70
N GLY A 73 1.86 3.62 -13.61
CA GLY A 73 1.08 3.14 -14.75
C GLY A 73 1.89 2.23 -15.68
N GLU A 74 3.07 2.70 -16.11
CA GLU A 74 4.00 1.94 -16.96
C GLU A 74 4.42 0.61 -16.30
N THR A 75 4.66 0.62 -14.99
CA THR A 75 5.00 -0.59 -14.22
C THR A 75 3.84 -1.58 -14.18
N MET A 76 2.60 -1.09 -14.05
CA MET A 76 1.41 -1.94 -14.08
C MET A 76 1.22 -2.59 -15.45
N GLU A 77 1.42 -1.84 -16.54
CA GLU A 77 1.38 -2.37 -17.90
C GLU A 77 2.46 -3.43 -18.12
N ALA A 78 3.72 -3.15 -17.76
CA ALA A 78 4.80 -4.12 -17.87
C ALA A 78 4.55 -5.40 -17.04
N THR A 79 3.91 -5.28 -15.87
CA THR A 79 3.52 -6.44 -15.05
C THR A 79 2.44 -7.27 -15.74
N GLN A 80 1.50 -6.62 -16.43
CA GLN A 80 0.47 -7.28 -17.21
C GLN A 80 1.08 -8.05 -18.39
N ASP A 81 2.03 -7.45 -19.11
CA ASP A 81 2.76 -8.09 -20.21
C ASP A 81 3.54 -9.31 -19.72
N ILE A 82 4.20 -9.21 -18.56
CA ILE A 82 4.88 -10.35 -17.92
C ILE A 82 3.89 -11.48 -17.63
N HIS A 83 2.71 -11.18 -17.08
CA HIS A 83 1.69 -12.22 -16.85
C HIS A 83 1.24 -12.88 -18.15
N GLU A 84 1.03 -12.11 -19.21
CA GLU A 84 0.65 -12.66 -20.52
C GLU A 84 1.75 -13.57 -21.08
N HIS A 85 3.01 -13.14 -21.04
CA HIS A 85 4.15 -13.96 -21.46
C HIS A 85 4.32 -15.22 -20.61
N MET A 86 4.07 -15.15 -19.31
CA MET A 86 4.07 -16.33 -18.44
C MET A 86 3.00 -17.33 -18.83
N ASP A 87 1.79 -16.87 -19.17
CA ASP A 87 0.72 -17.75 -19.63
C ASP A 87 1.01 -18.35 -21.01
N GLN A 88 1.60 -17.58 -21.92
CA GLN A 88 2.09 -18.09 -23.21
C GLN A 88 3.19 -19.16 -23.02
N LEU A 89 4.15 -18.91 -22.13
CA LEU A 89 5.21 -19.86 -21.81
C LEU A 89 4.64 -21.15 -21.20
N ARG A 90 3.69 -21.03 -20.27
CA ARG A 90 2.99 -22.19 -19.70
C ARG A 90 2.29 -23.01 -20.77
N ALA A 91 1.61 -22.35 -21.72
CA ALA A 91 0.96 -23.04 -22.82
C ALA A 91 1.97 -23.76 -23.73
N LEU A 92 3.11 -23.15 -24.03
CA LEU A 92 4.20 -23.78 -24.79
C LEU A 92 4.78 -24.99 -24.07
N VAL A 93 5.09 -24.87 -22.77
CA VAL A 93 5.58 -25.98 -21.94
C VAL A 93 4.57 -27.13 -21.89
N ALA A 94 3.27 -26.83 -21.77
CA ALA A 94 2.21 -27.85 -21.79
C ALA A 94 2.11 -28.62 -23.13
N ARG A 95 2.55 -28.03 -24.26
CA ARG A 95 2.56 -28.71 -25.57
C ARG A 95 3.72 -29.69 -25.71
N PHE A 96 4.82 -29.49 -24.99
CA PHE A 96 5.88 -30.48 -24.89
C PHE A 96 5.41 -31.60 -23.97
N ARG A 97 4.82 -32.66 -24.56
CA ARG A 97 4.33 -33.89 -23.89
C ARG A 97 5.28 -34.35 -22.78
N THR A 98 5.04 -33.93 -21.55
CA THR A 98 5.70 -34.51 -20.39
C THR A 98 4.81 -35.63 -19.85
N SER A 99 4.91 -36.79 -20.50
CA SER A 99 4.72 -38.07 -19.80
C SER A 99 5.93 -38.33 -18.89
N VAL A 100 6.33 -37.33 -18.10
CA VAL A 100 7.42 -37.38 -17.13
C VAL A 100 6.76 -37.61 -15.78
N LYS A 101 7.13 -38.70 -15.09
CA LYS A 101 6.72 -38.93 -13.69
C LYS A 101 7.03 -37.66 -12.88
N GLY A 102 6.00 -36.90 -12.49
CA GLY A 102 6.11 -35.62 -11.75
C GLY A 102 5.48 -34.40 -12.43
N ALA A 103 5.26 -34.39 -13.75
CA ALA A 103 4.73 -33.21 -14.46
C ALA A 103 3.30 -32.81 -14.05
N ASP A 104 2.47 -33.78 -13.67
CA ASP A 104 1.07 -33.53 -13.25
C ASP A 104 1.00 -32.74 -11.92
N LEU A 105 1.97 -32.92 -11.04
CA LEU A 105 2.02 -32.28 -9.72
C LEU A 105 2.44 -30.80 -9.84
N SER A 106 3.34 -30.47 -10.75
CA SER A 106 3.77 -29.09 -11.03
C SER A 106 2.64 -28.25 -11.66
N ALA A 107 1.88 -28.85 -12.58
CA ALA A 107 0.68 -28.23 -13.15
C ALA A 107 -0.38 -27.95 -12.07
N ALA A 108 -0.61 -28.90 -11.15
CA ALA A 108 -1.54 -28.72 -10.05
C ALA A 108 -1.14 -27.57 -9.10
N LYS A 109 0.15 -27.46 -8.74
CA LYS A 109 0.67 -26.35 -7.90
C LYS A 109 0.46 -24.99 -8.58
N THR A 110 0.75 -24.90 -9.88
CA THR A 110 0.61 -23.67 -10.66
C THR A 110 -0.85 -23.24 -10.79
N ALA A 111 -1.74 -24.19 -11.10
CA ALA A 111 -3.19 -23.94 -11.16
C ALA A 111 -3.72 -23.39 -9.83
N HIS A 112 -3.21 -23.90 -8.71
CA HIS A 112 -3.61 -23.45 -7.37
C HIS A 112 -3.18 -22.00 -7.08
N LEU A 113 -1.93 -21.64 -7.40
CA LEU A 113 -1.41 -20.28 -7.24
C LEU A 113 -2.14 -19.27 -8.14
N ALA A 114 -2.40 -19.63 -9.40
CA ALA A 114 -3.18 -18.82 -10.33
C ALA A 114 -4.61 -18.58 -9.81
N TRP A 115 -5.21 -19.62 -9.21
CA TRP A 115 -6.55 -19.54 -8.65
C TRP A 115 -6.64 -18.54 -7.49
N LYS A 116 -5.63 -18.51 -6.59
CA LYS A 116 -5.53 -17.50 -5.51
C LYS A 116 -5.48 -16.07 -6.06
N GLY A 117 -4.69 -15.84 -7.12
CA GLY A 117 -4.61 -14.53 -7.79
C GLY A 117 -5.96 -14.09 -8.36
N LYS A 118 -6.68 -15.00 -9.02
CA LYS A 118 -8.01 -14.75 -9.56
C LYS A 118 -9.02 -14.36 -8.48
N LEU A 119 -8.99 -15.03 -7.32
CA LEU A 119 -9.83 -14.68 -6.19
C LEU A 119 -9.52 -13.29 -5.63
N ARG A 120 -8.23 -12.92 -5.54
CA ARG A 120 -7.82 -11.58 -5.10
C ARG A 120 -8.36 -10.50 -6.03
N SER A 121 -8.20 -10.66 -7.34
CA SER A 121 -8.73 -9.73 -8.33
C SER A 121 -10.23 -9.55 -8.18
N TYR A 122 -10.98 -10.65 -7.98
CA TYR A 122 -12.42 -10.60 -7.74
C TYR A 122 -12.79 -9.81 -6.46
N LEU A 123 -12.07 -10.01 -5.35
CA LEU A 123 -12.27 -9.23 -4.12
C LEU A 123 -11.92 -7.74 -4.29
N ASP A 124 -10.95 -7.42 -5.15
CA ASP A 124 -10.61 -6.04 -5.50
C ASP A 124 -11.62 -5.42 -6.49
N GLY A 125 -12.64 -6.17 -6.91
CA GLY A 125 -13.66 -5.72 -7.86
C GLY A 125 -13.19 -5.76 -9.32
N LYS A 126 -12.07 -6.42 -9.59
CA LYS A 126 -11.49 -6.60 -10.93
C LYS A 126 -11.80 -8.01 -11.44
N GLY A 127 -12.71 -8.11 -12.42
CA GLY A 127 -13.12 -9.38 -13.03
C GLY A 127 -14.33 -10.04 -12.36
N SER A 128 -14.79 -11.16 -12.94
CA SER A 128 -15.92 -11.94 -12.44
C SER A 128 -15.49 -13.35 -12.01
N LEU A 129 -16.03 -13.80 -10.89
CA LEU A 129 -15.92 -15.17 -10.41
C LEU A 129 -17.35 -15.61 -10.09
N THR A 130 -17.88 -16.56 -10.88
CA THR A 130 -19.24 -17.04 -10.66
C THR A 130 -19.23 -18.21 -9.68
N ARG A 131 -20.39 -18.45 -9.04
CA ARG A 131 -20.58 -19.59 -8.15
C ARG A 131 -20.35 -20.93 -8.85
N GLU A 132 -20.60 -21.03 -10.16
CA GLU A 132 -20.29 -22.24 -10.92
C GLU A 132 -18.78 -22.49 -11.07
N GLN A 133 -17.96 -21.44 -11.05
CA GLN A 133 -16.50 -21.57 -11.09
C GLN A 133 -15.91 -22.01 -9.74
N ALA A 134 -16.67 -21.88 -8.64
CA ALA A 134 -16.37 -22.45 -7.33
C ALA A 134 -16.82 -23.92 -7.23
N VAL A 135 -16.42 -24.70 -8.25
CA VAL A 135 -16.64 -26.15 -8.33
C VAL A 135 -16.19 -26.86 -7.05
N SER A 136 -16.80 -28.01 -6.76
CA SER A 136 -16.39 -28.89 -5.66
C SER A 136 -14.90 -29.20 -5.73
N HIS A 137 -14.25 -29.41 -4.58
CA HIS A 137 -12.86 -29.89 -4.51
C HIS A 137 -12.67 -31.23 -5.23
N LYS A 138 -13.74 -31.99 -5.50
CA LYS A 138 -13.69 -33.23 -6.30
C LYS A 138 -13.79 -32.98 -7.81
N ASP A 139 -14.40 -31.88 -8.21
CA ASP A 139 -14.70 -31.54 -9.60
C ASP A 139 -13.65 -30.61 -10.23
N CYS A 140 -12.76 -30.04 -9.40
CA CYS A 140 -11.63 -29.25 -9.87
C CYS A 140 -10.55 -30.13 -10.51
N VAL A 141 -9.61 -29.52 -11.25
CA VAL A 141 -8.52 -30.24 -11.95
C VAL A 141 -7.72 -31.12 -10.98
N LEU A 142 -7.31 -30.55 -9.83
CA LEU A 142 -6.58 -31.29 -8.79
C LEU A 142 -7.44 -32.41 -8.19
N GLY A 143 -8.73 -32.16 -7.95
CA GLY A 143 -9.67 -33.15 -7.43
C GLY A 143 -9.84 -34.35 -8.35
N LYS A 144 -10.12 -34.10 -9.63
CA LYS A 144 -10.27 -35.15 -10.63
C LYS A 144 -9.01 -36.00 -10.74
N TRP A 145 -7.83 -35.39 -10.71
CA TRP A 145 -6.57 -36.11 -10.66
C TRP A 145 -6.40 -36.91 -9.36
N TYR A 146 -6.69 -36.29 -8.20
CA TYR A 146 -6.57 -36.89 -6.88
C TYR A 146 -7.36 -38.20 -6.79
N TYR A 147 -8.66 -38.15 -7.12
CA TYR A 147 -9.56 -39.31 -7.04
C TYR A 147 -9.39 -40.33 -8.17
N SER A 148 -8.51 -40.08 -9.15
CA SER A 148 -8.20 -41.01 -10.24
C SER A 148 -6.76 -41.50 -10.13
N GLU A 149 -5.90 -41.05 -11.03
CA GLU A 149 -4.51 -41.48 -11.17
C GLU A 149 -3.67 -41.18 -9.92
N GLY A 150 -3.94 -40.06 -9.25
CA GLY A 150 -3.21 -39.65 -8.05
C GLY A 150 -3.28 -40.70 -6.95
N MET A 151 -4.49 -41.09 -6.53
CA MET A 151 -4.67 -42.08 -5.47
C MET A 151 -4.25 -43.50 -5.90
N GLN A 152 -4.38 -43.84 -7.18
CA GLN A 152 -3.88 -45.12 -7.70
C GLN A 152 -2.36 -45.24 -7.63
N LYS A 153 -1.63 -44.18 -7.98
CA LYS A 153 -0.16 -44.18 -8.03
C LYS A 153 0.49 -43.86 -6.68
N TYR A 154 -0.10 -42.94 -5.91
CA TYR A 154 0.53 -42.35 -4.73
C TYR A 154 -0.25 -42.58 -3.43
N GLY A 155 -1.36 -43.33 -3.44
CA GLY A 155 -2.22 -43.52 -2.28
C GLY A 155 -1.54 -44.16 -1.05
N ASN A 156 -0.42 -44.87 -1.27
CA ASN A 156 0.38 -45.42 -0.18
C ASN A 156 1.14 -44.34 0.60
N MET A 157 1.42 -43.18 0.00
CA MET A 157 2.11 -42.06 0.66
C MET A 157 1.19 -41.38 1.67
N ALA A 158 1.73 -41.07 2.86
CA ALA A 158 0.97 -40.40 3.91
C ALA A 158 0.54 -38.99 3.47
N GLU A 159 1.40 -38.28 2.76
CA GLU A 159 1.13 -36.93 2.24
C GLU A 159 -0.03 -36.91 1.24
N MET A 160 -0.18 -37.97 0.43
CA MET A 160 -1.30 -38.09 -0.51
C MET A 160 -2.63 -38.25 0.22
N ARG A 161 -2.68 -39.02 1.31
CA ARG A 161 -3.90 -39.15 2.13
C ARG A 161 -4.21 -37.87 2.90
N GLN A 162 -3.19 -37.17 3.38
CA GLN A 162 -3.36 -35.92 4.14
C GLN A 162 -3.74 -34.72 3.26
N LEU A 163 -3.53 -34.78 1.95
CA LEU A 163 -3.83 -33.69 1.01
C LEU A 163 -5.33 -33.40 0.86
N GLU A 164 -6.20 -34.40 1.03
CA GLU A 164 -7.65 -34.27 0.78
C GLU A 164 -8.30 -33.22 1.70
N GLN A 165 -8.00 -33.28 3.00
CA GLN A 165 -8.60 -32.39 4.00
C GLN A 165 -8.30 -30.90 3.76
N PRO A 166 -7.03 -30.44 3.68
CA PRO A 166 -6.75 -29.02 3.46
C PRO A 166 -7.27 -28.54 2.09
N HIS A 167 -7.30 -29.42 1.08
CA HIS A 167 -7.88 -29.09 -0.22
C HIS A 167 -9.41 -28.90 -0.15
N ALA A 168 -10.13 -29.76 0.58
CA ALA A 168 -11.56 -29.61 0.80
C ALA A 168 -11.89 -28.36 1.63
N GLU A 169 -11.11 -28.08 2.67
CA GLU A 169 -11.25 -26.88 3.51
C GLU A 169 -11.05 -25.60 2.70
N LEU A 170 -10.03 -25.58 1.83
CA LEU A 170 -9.81 -24.45 0.94
C LEU A 170 -11.05 -24.19 0.07
N HIS A 171 -11.59 -25.20 -0.61
CA HIS A 171 -12.80 -25.03 -1.44
C HIS A 171 -14.02 -24.56 -0.63
N LYS A 172 -14.12 -24.94 0.64
CA LYS A 172 -15.17 -24.43 1.53
C LYS A 172 -15.00 -22.94 1.81
N LEU A 173 -13.77 -22.48 2.09
CA LEU A 173 -13.47 -21.05 2.27
C LEU A 173 -13.75 -20.24 1.02
N ILE A 174 -13.33 -20.75 -0.14
CA ILE A 174 -13.55 -20.13 -1.44
C ILE A 174 -15.03 -19.86 -1.67
N ARG A 175 -15.88 -20.85 -1.41
CA ARG A 175 -17.33 -20.72 -1.54
C ARG A 175 -17.88 -19.66 -0.58
N SER A 176 -17.46 -19.71 0.69
CA SER A 176 -17.84 -18.72 1.70
C SER A 176 -17.47 -17.29 1.28
N ILE A 177 -16.26 -17.08 0.76
CA ILE A 177 -15.78 -15.77 0.31
C ILE A 177 -16.63 -15.22 -0.84
N ILE A 178 -16.98 -16.07 -1.82
CA ILE A 178 -17.84 -15.67 -2.95
C ILE A 178 -19.24 -15.30 -2.45
N GLU A 179 -19.84 -16.13 -1.57
CA GLU A 179 -21.17 -15.88 -0.99
C GLU A 179 -21.20 -14.59 -0.15
N LEU A 180 -20.16 -14.34 0.67
CA LEU A 180 -20.01 -13.10 1.43
C LEU A 180 -19.87 -11.89 0.51
N ARG A 181 -19.13 -12.02 -0.60
CA ARG A 181 -18.94 -10.95 -1.57
C ARG A 181 -20.24 -10.63 -2.34
N GLU A 182 -20.97 -11.64 -2.79
CA GLU A 182 -22.29 -11.50 -3.42
C GLU A 182 -23.32 -10.89 -2.45
N GLY A 183 -23.24 -11.26 -1.16
CA GLY A 183 -24.06 -10.68 -0.09
C GLY A 183 -23.64 -9.28 0.39
N GLY A 184 -22.66 -8.64 -0.28
CA GLY A 184 -22.18 -7.28 0.07
C GLY A 184 -21.28 -7.19 1.31
N LYS A 185 -20.98 -8.31 1.97
CA LYS A 185 -20.19 -8.40 3.21
C LYS A 185 -18.69 -8.43 2.93
N ARG A 186 -18.16 -7.34 2.34
CA ARG A 186 -16.76 -7.26 1.88
C ARG A 186 -15.73 -7.50 2.99
N ALA A 187 -15.95 -6.94 4.18
CA ALA A 187 -15.02 -7.07 5.30
C ALA A 187 -14.92 -8.54 5.80
N GLU A 188 -16.05 -9.23 5.88
CA GLU A 188 -16.08 -10.66 6.26
C GLU A 188 -15.37 -11.52 5.20
N ALA A 189 -15.60 -11.23 3.91
CA ALA A 189 -14.93 -11.93 2.81
C ALA A 189 -13.40 -11.79 2.86
N GLU A 190 -12.91 -10.60 3.24
CA GLU A 190 -11.48 -10.33 3.40
C GLU A 190 -10.87 -11.11 4.58
N GLN A 191 -11.59 -11.20 5.69
CA GLN A 191 -11.16 -12.00 6.85
C GLN A 191 -11.07 -13.49 6.53
N GLU A 192 -12.00 -14.02 5.74
CA GLU A 192 -11.94 -15.39 5.25
C GLU A 192 -10.80 -15.59 4.24
N TYR A 193 -10.51 -14.60 3.40
CA TYR A 193 -9.40 -14.66 2.44
C TYR A 193 -8.03 -14.81 3.13
N LEU A 194 -7.82 -14.22 4.30
CA LEU A 194 -6.57 -14.39 5.06
C LEU A 194 -6.30 -15.85 5.46
N LYS A 195 -7.34 -16.68 5.57
CA LYS A 195 -7.22 -18.12 5.90
C LYS A 195 -6.82 -18.98 4.70
N ILE A 196 -6.88 -18.45 3.47
CA ILE A 196 -6.48 -19.19 2.25
C ILE A 196 -4.98 -19.42 2.20
N GLU A 197 -4.19 -18.43 2.59
CA GLU A 197 -2.73 -18.48 2.49
C GLU A 197 -2.08 -19.67 3.22
N PRO A 198 -2.38 -19.95 4.50
CA PRO A 198 -1.80 -21.09 5.19
C PRO A 198 -2.20 -22.43 4.55
N LEU A 199 -3.47 -22.58 4.13
CA LEU A 199 -3.95 -23.79 3.48
C LEU A 199 -3.29 -24.02 2.11
N SER A 200 -3.17 -22.95 1.30
CA SER A 200 -2.50 -23.00 0.01
C SER A 200 -1.03 -23.44 0.16
N ARG A 201 -0.32 -22.91 1.17
CA ARG A 201 1.06 -23.31 1.45
C ARG A 201 1.16 -24.78 1.85
N GLN A 202 0.26 -25.26 2.71
CA GLN A 202 0.20 -26.66 3.12
C GLN A 202 -0.03 -27.60 1.92
N ILE A 203 -0.98 -27.28 1.05
CA ILE A 203 -1.28 -28.06 -0.17
C ILE A 203 -0.07 -28.11 -1.09
N VAL A 204 0.55 -26.97 -1.40
CA VAL A 204 1.72 -26.89 -2.29
C VAL A 204 2.92 -27.65 -1.71
N GLN A 205 3.14 -27.58 -0.40
CA GLN A 205 4.19 -28.33 0.29
C GLN A 205 3.96 -29.84 0.20
N MET A 206 2.75 -30.32 0.46
CA MET A 206 2.39 -31.74 0.34
C MET A 206 2.59 -32.25 -1.09
N LEU A 207 2.15 -31.50 -2.09
CA LEU A 207 2.40 -31.81 -3.50
C LEU A 207 3.92 -31.84 -3.82
N GLY A 208 4.72 -30.99 -3.16
CA GLY A 208 6.19 -31.00 -3.23
C GLY A 208 6.81 -32.29 -2.69
N ILE A 209 6.35 -32.74 -1.53
CA ILE A 209 6.86 -33.96 -0.91
C ILE A 209 6.48 -35.20 -1.74
N ILE A 210 5.24 -35.26 -2.25
CA ILE A 210 4.79 -36.35 -3.12
C ILE A 210 5.65 -36.41 -4.38
N GLU A 211 5.92 -35.26 -5.01
CA GLU A 211 6.76 -35.17 -6.20
C GLU A 211 8.18 -35.67 -5.92
N GLN A 212 8.84 -35.20 -4.85
CA GLN A 212 10.18 -35.65 -4.46
C GLN A 212 10.26 -37.14 -4.16
N LYS A 213 9.28 -37.69 -3.42
CA LYS A 213 9.23 -39.13 -3.14
C LYS A 213 8.99 -39.96 -4.40
N SER A 214 8.24 -39.43 -5.36
CA SER A 214 7.92 -40.11 -6.62
C SER A 214 9.09 -40.16 -7.62
N THR A 215 10.04 -39.23 -7.52
CA THR A 215 11.24 -39.19 -8.37
C THR A 215 12.42 -39.95 -7.76
N ALA A 216 12.40 -40.20 -6.44
CA ALA A 216 13.42 -40.96 -5.73
C ALA A 216 13.18 -42.49 -5.69
N SER A 217 12.05 -42.99 -6.24
CA SER A 217 11.68 -44.42 -6.33
C SER A 217 11.61 -44.89 -7.78
#